data_AF-A0A5P0YJK7-F1
#
_entry.id   AF-A0A5P0YJK7-F1
#
_cell.length_a   1.000
_cell.length_b   1.000
_cell.length_c   1.000
_cell.angle_alpha   90.00
_cell.angle_beta   90.00
_cell.angle_gamma   90.00
#
_symmetry.space_group_name_H-M   'P 1'
#
loop_
_entity.id
_entity.type
_entity.pdbx_description
1 polymer ?
#
loop_
_entity_poly.entity_id
_entity_poly.type
_entity_poly.pdbx_seq_one_letter_code
_entity_poly.pdbx_strand_id
1 'polypeptide(L)'
;MTTYDERASLSDLTDTADRVRRSVERVIEGKPEAVRLSLTVLLAEGHLLIEDVPGVGKTMLAKALARSIDCTVRRIQFTPDLLPSDVTGVSIYDQQRKDFEFKPGAIFAQIVIGDEINRASPKTQSALLESMEERQVTIDGHTYRLPDPFMVVATQNPVEMEGTYPLPEAQRDRFMARISIGYPSPEAELEMLDVHGGSSPVSPLDDLQPVAHADDVAKLIEAVRSVHVADTVRRYAVDLVTATRNHPELRLGASPRATLQLLRAAKATAALAGREYALPDDVQSLAVPVLAHRLLPTAQAQLNRRTAEQIVLEILRHTPVPEAAAQAWREPYGRSSDRGL
;
A
#
# COMPACT_ATOMS: atom_id res chain seq x y z
N MET A 1 32.20 -27.06 4.28
CA MET A 1 31.65 -26.46 5.51
C MET A 1 32.29 -25.09 5.69
N THR A 2 31.65 -24.07 5.11
CA THR A 2 31.59 -22.69 5.60
C THR A 2 30.56 -21.97 4.74
N THR A 3 29.32 -22.06 5.18
CA THR A 3 28.18 -21.22 4.80
C THR A 3 28.49 -19.76 5.14
N TYR A 4 28.79 -18.96 4.12
CA TYR A 4 28.60 -17.51 4.17
C TYR A 4 27.23 -17.27 3.53
N ASP A 5 26.21 -17.24 4.37
CA ASP A 5 24.82 -16.99 3.98
C ASP A 5 24.69 -15.49 3.70
N GLU A 6 24.59 -15.12 2.41
CA GLU A 6 24.42 -13.75 1.91
C GLU A 6 23.09 -13.18 2.39
N ARG A 7 23.05 -12.65 3.62
CA ARG A 7 22.08 -11.63 3.96
C ARG A 7 22.44 -10.39 3.14
N ALA A 8 21.70 -10.13 2.07
CA ALA A 8 21.75 -8.84 1.39
C ALA A 8 21.71 -7.74 2.45
N SER A 9 22.69 -6.83 2.43
CA SER A 9 22.79 -5.79 3.44
C SER A 9 21.60 -4.83 3.31
N LEU A 10 21.16 -4.21 4.41
CA LEU A 10 20.07 -3.21 4.34
C LEU A 10 20.40 -2.09 3.33
N SER A 11 21.69 -1.78 3.12
CA SER A 11 22.16 -0.86 2.09
C SER A 11 21.83 -1.32 0.67
N ASP A 12 22.10 -2.58 0.30
CA ASP A 12 21.81 -3.10 -1.05
C ASP A 12 20.30 -3.05 -1.36
N LEU A 13 19.52 -3.27 -0.32
CA LEU A 13 18.07 -3.22 -0.35
C LEU A 13 17.55 -1.78 -0.47
N THR A 14 18.15 -0.84 0.26
CA THR A 14 17.82 0.58 0.16
C THR A 14 18.17 1.13 -1.22
N ASP A 15 19.31 0.73 -1.80
CA ASP A 15 19.71 1.10 -3.15
C ASP A 15 18.71 0.57 -4.19
N THR A 16 18.29 -0.68 -4.05
CA THR A 16 17.29 -1.28 -4.95
C THR A 16 15.96 -0.54 -4.87
N ALA A 17 15.48 -0.24 -3.66
CA ALA A 17 14.26 0.52 -3.47
C ALA A 17 14.36 1.95 -4.05
N ASP A 18 15.52 2.60 -3.92
CA ASP A 18 15.75 3.92 -4.48
C ASP A 18 15.82 3.91 -6.02
N ARG A 19 16.39 2.87 -6.62
CA ARG A 19 16.31 2.66 -8.09
C ARG A 19 14.86 2.55 -8.54
N VAL A 20 14.04 1.75 -7.85
CA VAL A 20 12.60 1.59 -8.16
C VAL A 20 11.88 2.92 -8.02
N ARG A 21 12.09 3.65 -6.91
CA ARG A 21 11.50 4.98 -6.70
C ARG A 21 11.83 5.94 -7.85
N ARG A 22 13.12 6.08 -8.19
CA ARG A 22 13.56 6.96 -9.30
C ARG A 22 12.99 6.51 -10.65
N SER A 23 12.85 5.22 -10.88
CA SER A 23 12.23 4.66 -12.09
C SER A 23 10.77 5.09 -12.21
N VAL A 24 10.00 4.99 -11.14
CA VAL A 24 8.58 5.42 -11.12
C VAL A 24 8.45 6.94 -11.26
N GLU A 25 9.32 7.72 -10.62
CA GLU A 25 9.33 9.19 -10.71
C GLU A 25 9.63 9.73 -12.11
N ARG A 26 10.26 8.94 -13.00
CA ARG A 26 10.41 9.31 -14.42
C ARG A 26 9.09 9.30 -15.20
N VAL A 27 8.08 8.60 -14.69
CA VAL A 27 6.75 8.51 -15.33
C VAL A 27 5.73 9.37 -14.58
N ILE A 28 5.90 9.54 -13.27
CA ILE A 28 5.01 10.30 -12.41
C ILE A 28 5.72 11.55 -11.91
N GLU A 29 5.59 12.63 -12.68
CA GLU A 29 6.22 13.92 -12.39
C GLU A 29 5.55 14.67 -11.24
N GLY A 30 6.35 15.32 -10.39
CA GLY A 30 5.86 16.22 -9.34
C GLY A 30 5.10 15.55 -8.19
N LYS A 31 5.07 14.21 -8.11
CA LYS A 31 4.33 13.47 -7.06
C LYS A 31 5.21 12.49 -6.25
N PRO A 32 6.36 12.93 -5.69
CA PRO A 32 7.26 12.05 -4.95
C PRO A 32 6.59 11.35 -3.76
N GLU A 33 5.62 12.01 -3.11
CA GLU A 33 4.91 11.43 -1.97
C GLU A 33 3.98 10.28 -2.36
N ALA A 34 3.32 10.35 -3.53
CA ALA A 34 2.49 9.26 -4.04
C ALA A 34 3.33 8.03 -4.39
N VAL A 35 4.52 8.25 -4.97
CA VAL A 35 5.49 7.19 -5.28
C VAL A 35 6.06 6.58 -4.00
N ARG A 36 6.43 7.41 -3.02
CA ARG A 36 6.93 6.94 -1.73
C ARG A 36 5.90 6.10 -0.99
N LEU A 37 4.64 6.55 -0.94
CA LEU A 37 3.55 5.82 -0.29
C LEU A 37 3.20 4.54 -1.04
N SER A 38 3.19 4.51 -2.37
CA SER A 38 2.92 3.28 -3.13
C SER A 38 3.99 2.22 -2.88
N LEU A 39 5.26 2.61 -2.84
CA LEU A 39 6.37 1.71 -2.51
C LEU A 39 6.31 1.25 -1.05
N THR A 40 5.97 2.15 -0.12
CA THR A 40 5.77 1.81 1.30
C THR A 40 4.68 0.76 1.45
N VAL A 41 3.54 0.92 0.77
CA VAL A 41 2.42 -0.02 0.82
C VAL A 41 2.81 -1.36 0.19
N LEU A 42 3.52 -1.37 -0.94
CA LEU A 42 4.00 -2.60 -1.57
C LEU A 42 4.90 -3.40 -0.61
N LEU A 43 5.89 -2.73 0.01
CA LEU A 43 6.86 -3.38 0.89
C LEU A 43 6.29 -3.75 2.27
N ALA A 44 5.24 -3.06 2.71
CA ALA A 44 4.45 -3.45 3.87
C ALA A 44 3.41 -4.54 3.55
N GLU A 45 3.36 -4.98 2.30
CA GLU A 45 2.45 -5.97 1.75
C GLU A 45 0.97 -5.59 1.95
N GLY A 46 0.66 -4.32 1.74
CA GLY A 46 -0.68 -3.77 1.78
C GLY A 46 -1.29 -3.54 0.40
N HIS A 47 -2.52 -3.03 0.41
CA HIS A 47 -3.23 -2.60 -0.79
C HIS A 47 -3.48 -1.10 -0.75
N LEU A 48 -3.45 -0.45 -1.91
CA LEU A 48 -3.54 1.00 -2.06
C LEU A 48 -4.89 1.39 -2.65
N LEU A 49 -5.56 2.36 -2.02
CA LEU A 49 -6.78 2.99 -2.53
C LEU A 49 -6.45 4.40 -3.01
N ILE A 50 -6.77 4.72 -4.27
CA ILE A 50 -6.54 6.03 -4.86
C ILE A 50 -7.90 6.70 -5.09
N GLU A 51 -8.22 7.67 -4.25
CA GLU A 51 -9.43 8.50 -4.33
C GLU A 51 -9.07 9.82 -4.99
N ASP A 52 -9.60 10.09 -6.19
CA ASP A 52 -9.35 11.35 -6.89
C ASP A 52 -10.32 11.57 -8.06
N VAL A 53 -10.21 12.72 -8.72
CA VAL A 53 -10.90 13.01 -9.98
C VAL A 53 -10.31 12.21 -11.16
N PRO A 54 -11.05 12.03 -12.27
CA PRO A 54 -10.54 11.40 -13.48
C PRO A 54 -9.34 12.14 -14.08
N GLY A 55 -8.45 11.42 -14.76
CA GLY A 55 -7.36 12.01 -15.55
C GLY A 55 -6.05 12.31 -14.82
N VAL A 56 -5.94 12.08 -13.51
CA VAL A 56 -4.76 12.46 -12.69
C VAL A 56 -3.66 11.39 -12.57
N GLY A 57 -3.47 10.54 -13.59
CA GLY A 57 -2.34 9.61 -13.62
C GLY A 57 -2.38 8.41 -12.66
N LYS A 58 -3.53 8.09 -12.04
CA LYS A 58 -3.68 6.96 -11.08
C LYS A 58 -3.22 5.62 -11.66
N THR A 59 -3.72 5.31 -12.84
CA THR A 59 -3.38 4.07 -13.57
C THR A 59 -1.92 4.09 -14.00
N MET A 60 -1.35 5.27 -14.30
CA MET A 60 0.07 5.39 -14.63
C MET A 60 0.96 5.04 -13.43
N LEU A 61 0.63 5.50 -12.22
CA LEU A 61 1.42 5.18 -11.01
C LEU A 61 1.53 3.67 -10.81
N ALA A 62 0.41 2.95 -10.92
CA ALA A 62 0.38 1.51 -10.73
C ALA A 62 1.13 0.76 -11.84
N LYS A 63 0.98 1.17 -13.11
CA LYS A 63 1.71 0.57 -14.24
C LYS A 63 3.21 0.86 -14.18
N ALA A 64 3.61 2.07 -13.79
CA ALA A 64 5.01 2.48 -13.65
C ALA A 64 5.69 1.71 -12.53
N LEU A 65 5.01 1.53 -11.39
CA LEU A 65 5.50 0.69 -10.29
C LEU A 65 5.75 -0.74 -10.77
N ALA A 66 4.78 -1.34 -11.45
CA ALA A 66 4.90 -2.72 -11.88
C ALA A 66 5.96 -2.96 -12.97
N ARG A 67 6.04 -2.08 -13.97
CA ARG A 67 7.10 -2.13 -14.98
C ARG A 67 8.48 -1.94 -14.38
N SER A 68 8.62 -1.11 -13.33
CA SER A 68 9.90 -0.88 -12.66
C SER A 68 10.43 -2.11 -11.91
N ILE A 69 9.58 -3.07 -11.54
CA ILE A 69 9.94 -4.26 -10.73
C ILE A 69 9.71 -5.59 -11.46
N ASP A 70 9.50 -5.55 -12.79
CA ASP A 70 9.25 -6.72 -13.63
C ASP A 70 8.12 -7.64 -13.12
N CYS A 71 7.06 -7.03 -12.57
CA CYS A 71 5.90 -7.76 -12.07
C CYS A 71 4.82 -7.90 -13.15
N THR A 72 4.13 -9.03 -13.13
CA THR A 72 2.90 -9.22 -13.91
C THR A 72 1.83 -8.22 -13.48
N VAL A 73 1.17 -7.62 -14.47
CA VAL A 73 0.10 -6.65 -14.26
C VAL A 73 -1.18 -7.14 -14.90
N ARG A 74 -2.27 -7.05 -14.16
CA ARG A 74 -3.62 -7.17 -14.72
C ARG A 74 -4.44 -5.96 -14.34
N ARG A 75 -5.21 -5.47 -15.31
CA ARG A 75 -6.14 -4.36 -15.12
C ARG A 75 -7.56 -4.90 -15.14
N ILE A 76 -8.35 -4.51 -14.14
CA ILE A 76 -9.77 -4.79 -14.01
C ILE A 76 -10.47 -3.44 -14.07
N GLN A 77 -11.29 -3.23 -15.10
CA GLN A 77 -12.24 -2.13 -15.11
C GLN A 77 -13.50 -2.62 -14.40
N PHE A 78 -13.84 -2.00 -13.28
CA PHE A 78 -15.06 -2.35 -12.55
C PHE A 78 -16.24 -1.71 -13.28
N THR A 79 -17.16 -2.56 -13.73
CA THR A 79 -18.40 -2.19 -14.39
C THR A 79 -19.58 -2.89 -13.71
N PRO A 80 -20.82 -2.40 -13.88
CA PRO A 80 -21.99 -3.01 -13.23
C PRO A 80 -22.24 -4.48 -13.62
N ASP A 81 -21.77 -4.89 -14.80
CA ASP A 81 -21.90 -6.23 -15.38
C ASP A 81 -20.71 -7.16 -15.05
N LEU A 82 -19.63 -6.64 -14.46
CA LEU A 82 -18.47 -7.44 -14.08
C LEU A 82 -18.85 -8.52 -13.06
N LEU A 83 -18.58 -9.78 -13.37
CA LEU A 83 -18.92 -10.91 -12.52
C LEU A 83 -17.78 -11.20 -11.52
N PRO A 84 -18.10 -11.77 -10.33
CA PRO A 84 -17.08 -12.26 -9.40
C PRO A 84 -16.07 -13.20 -10.07
N SER A 85 -16.56 -14.07 -10.97
CA SER A 85 -15.78 -15.01 -11.74
C SER A 85 -14.74 -14.38 -12.68
N ASP A 86 -14.99 -13.16 -13.16
CA ASP A 86 -13.99 -12.45 -14.00
C ASP A 86 -12.80 -12.01 -13.15
N VAL A 87 -13.03 -11.76 -11.85
CA VAL A 87 -12.00 -11.42 -10.87
C VAL A 87 -11.28 -12.69 -10.41
N THR A 88 -12.03 -13.68 -9.90
CA THR A 88 -11.48 -14.86 -9.20
C THR A 88 -11.16 -16.03 -10.12
N GLY A 89 -11.73 -16.09 -11.32
CA GLY A 89 -11.58 -17.19 -12.26
C GLY A 89 -12.73 -18.18 -12.23
N VAL A 90 -12.69 -19.13 -13.15
CA VAL A 90 -13.72 -20.16 -13.37
C VAL A 90 -13.10 -21.50 -13.69
N SER A 91 -13.80 -22.58 -13.34
CA SER A 91 -13.49 -23.92 -13.85
C SER A 91 -14.30 -24.19 -15.12
N ILE A 92 -13.61 -24.50 -16.22
CA ILE A 92 -14.24 -24.83 -17.50
C ILE A 92 -14.03 -26.31 -17.77
N TYR A 93 -15.09 -27.03 -18.13
CA TYR A 93 -14.98 -28.43 -18.51
C TYR A 93 -14.31 -28.57 -19.88
N ASP A 94 -13.13 -29.20 -19.91
CA ASP A 94 -12.42 -29.55 -21.13
C ASP A 94 -12.93 -30.90 -21.64
N GLN A 95 -13.63 -30.88 -22.77
CA GLN A 95 -14.23 -32.09 -23.38
C GLN A 95 -13.19 -33.10 -23.87
N GLN A 96 -11.99 -32.66 -24.26
CA GLN A 96 -10.93 -33.56 -24.72
C GLN A 96 -10.29 -34.29 -23.54
N ARG A 97 -10.01 -33.55 -22.46
CA ARG A 97 -9.42 -34.10 -21.23
C ARG A 97 -10.43 -34.80 -20.32
N LYS A 98 -11.73 -34.55 -20.55
CA LYS A 98 -12.86 -34.97 -19.70
C LYS A 98 -12.68 -34.53 -18.24
N ASP A 99 -12.07 -33.36 -18.05
CA ASP A 99 -11.69 -32.83 -16.74
C ASP A 99 -11.98 -31.33 -16.67
N PHE A 100 -12.07 -30.78 -15.46
CA PHE A 100 -12.24 -29.35 -15.25
C PHE A 100 -10.89 -28.65 -15.25
N GLU A 101 -10.71 -27.69 -16.16
CA GLU A 101 -9.53 -26.83 -16.22
C GLU A 101 -9.84 -25.48 -15.57
N PHE A 102 -9.04 -25.10 -14.58
CA PHE A 102 -9.14 -23.77 -13.99
C PHE A 102 -8.57 -22.70 -14.93
N LYS A 103 -9.39 -21.68 -15.23
CA LYS A 103 -8.98 -20.46 -15.93
C LYS A 103 -8.83 -19.33 -14.89
N PRO A 104 -7.59 -18.87 -14.62
CA PRO A 104 -7.34 -17.86 -13.60
C PRO A 104 -7.93 -16.50 -14.00
N GLY A 105 -8.73 -15.95 -13.09
CA GLY A 105 -9.31 -14.61 -13.25
C GLY A 105 -8.27 -13.50 -13.14
N ALA A 106 -8.72 -12.26 -13.28
CA ALA A 106 -7.83 -11.12 -13.37
C ALA A 106 -7.02 -10.85 -12.07
N ILE A 107 -7.41 -11.43 -10.94
CA ILE A 107 -6.69 -11.29 -9.66
C ILE A 107 -5.34 -12.02 -9.62
N PHE A 108 -5.10 -12.98 -10.52
CA PHE A 108 -3.85 -13.74 -10.60
C PHE A 108 -2.76 -12.95 -11.34
N ALA A 109 -2.26 -11.90 -10.69
CA ALA A 109 -1.11 -11.11 -11.10
C ALA A 109 -0.45 -10.50 -9.86
N GLN A 110 0.83 -10.15 -9.93
CA GLN A 110 1.55 -9.55 -8.81
C GLN A 110 1.04 -8.13 -8.50
N ILE A 111 0.70 -7.35 -9.53
CA ILE A 111 0.03 -6.06 -9.38
C ILE A 111 -1.31 -6.08 -10.12
N VAL A 112 -2.39 -5.86 -9.38
CA VAL A 112 -3.74 -5.77 -9.92
C VAL A 112 -4.24 -4.33 -9.81
N ILE A 113 -4.58 -3.74 -10.95
CA ILE A 113 -5.13 -2.39 -11.03
C ILE A 113 -6.65 -2.51 -11.14
N GLY A 114 -7.37 -2.07 -10.10
CA GLY A 114 -8.84 -2.08 -10.07
C GLY A 114 -9.39 -0.68 -10.29
N ASP A 115 -9.78 -0.34 -11.52
CA ASP A 115 -10.31 0.99 -11.81
C ASP A 115 -11.80 1.07 -11.49
N GLU A 116 -12.20 2.15 -10.79
CA GLU A 116 -13.59 2.48 -10.45
C GLU A 116 -14.29 1.37 -9.64
N ILE A 117 -13.64 0.85 -8.60
CA ILE A 117 -14.13 -0.27 -7.78
C ILE A 117 -15.58 -0.06 -7.27
N ASN A 118 -15.98 1.20 -7.08
CA ASN A 118 -17.33 1.60 -6.69
C ASN A 118 -18.39 1.41 -7.79
N ARG A 119 -18.06 1.02 -9.02
CA ARG A 119 -19.04 0.76 -10.10
C ARG A 119 -19.53 -0.68 -10.20
N ALA A 120 -18.81 -1.64 -9.61
CA ALA A 120 -19.26 -3.04 -9.64
C ALA A 120 -20.21 -3.38 -8.51
N SER A 121 -20.95 -4.47 -8.67
CA SER A 121 -21.84 -4.99 -7.65
C SER A 121 -21.10 -5.30 -6.33
N PRO A 122 -21.80 -5.23 -5.17
CA PRO A 122 -21.21 -5.61 -3.88
C PRO A 122 -20.63 -7.03 -3.85
N LYS A 123 -21.18 -7.96 -4.65
CA LYS A 123 -20.67 -9.34 -4.76
C LYS A 123 -19.30 -9.37 -5.44
N THR A 124 -19.14 -8.62 -6.53
CA THR A 124 -17.87 -8.52 -7.28
C THR A 124 -16.80 -7.79 -6.47
N GLN A 125 -17.18 -6.72 -5.75
CA GLN A 125 -16.30 -6.05 -4.79
C GLN A 125 -15.82 -7.03 -3.70
N SER A 126 -16.75 -7.81 -3.13
CA SER A 126 -16.42 -8.79 -2.09
C SER A 126 -15.43 -9.85 -2.58
N ALA A 127 -15.57 -10.35 -3.81
CA ALA A 127 -14.66 -11.33 -4.39
C ALA A 127 -13.21 -10.81 -4.50
N LEU A 128 -13.03 -9.55 -4.93
CA LEU A 128 -11.72 -8.88 -4.93
C LEU A 128 -11.17 -8.77 -3.50
N LEU A 129 -12.00 -8.27 -2.57
CA LEU A 129 -11.59 -7.95 -1.21
C LEU A 129 -11.28 -9.19 -0.35
N GLU A 130 -11.98 -10.30 -0.59
CA GLU A 130 -11.67 -11.59 0.00
C GLU A 130 -10.32 -12.11 -0.50
N SER A 131 -10.07 -12.00 -1.81
CA SER A 131 -8.78 -12.37 -2.40
C SER A 131 -7.61 -11.54 -1.84
N MET A 132 -7.85 -10.25 -1.58
CA MET A 132 -6.89 -9.35 -0.90
C MET A 132 -6.55 -9.83 0.51
N GLU A 133 -7.57 -10.24 1.27
CA GLU A 133 -7.39 -10.65 2.66
C GLU A 133 -6.69 -12.01 2.78
N GLU A 134 -7.19 -13.00 2.04
CA GLU A 134 -6.79 -14.39 2.17
C GLU A 134 -5.55 -14.73 1.34
N ARG A 135 -5.18 -13.85 0.38
CA ARG A 135 -4.09 -14.06 -0.60
C ARG A 135 -4.22 -15.38 -1.38
N GLN A 136 -5.45 -15.84 -1.52
CA GLN A 136 -5.81 -17.05 -2.24
C GLN A 136 -7.26 -16.94 -2.70
N VAL A 137 -7.61 -17.77 -3.67
CA VAL A 137 -8.97 -17.91 -4.18
C VAL A 137 -9.36 -19.38 -4.09
N THR A 138 -10.56 -19.68 -3.61
CA THR A 138 -11.10 -21.04 -3.62
C THR A 138 -12.24 -21.15 -4.62
N ILE A 139 -12.07 -22.02 -5.63
CA ILE A 139 -13.07 -22.32 -6.66
C ILE A 139 -13.29 -23.83 -6.69
N ASP A 140 -14.55 -24.27 -6.62
CA ASP A 140 -14.95 -25.68 -6.67
C ASP A 140 -14.18 -26.60 -5.69
N GLY A 141 -13.89 -26.08 -4.49
CA GLY A 141 -13.17 -26.81 -3.44
C GLY A 141 -11.64 -26.86 -3.61
N HIS A 142 -11.10 -26.28 -4.69
CA HIS A 142 -9.67 -26.13 -4.92
C HIS A 142 -9.20 -24.71 -4.58
N THR A 143 -8.17 -24.61 -3.75
CA THR A 143 -7.57 -23.34 -3.35
C THR A 143 -6.32 -23.03 -4.18
N TYR A 144 -6.31 -21.85 -4.80
CA TYR A 144 -5.23 -21.34 -5.63
C TYR A 144 -4.61 -20.13 -4.95
N ARG A 145 -3.31 -20.17 -4.67
CA ARG A 145 -2.58 -19.04 -4.08
C ARG A 145 -2.32 -17.95 -5.11
N LEU A 146 -2.40 -16.70 -4.65
CA LEU A 146 -1.99 -15.55 -5.45
C LEU A 146 -0.46 -15.46 -5.52
N PRO A 147 0.10 -14.88 -6.60
CA PRO A 147 1.55 -14.77 -6.77
C PRO A 147 2.16 -13.80 -5.74
N ASP A 148 3.45 -13.97 -5.43
CA ASP A 148 4.21 -13.11 -4.50
C ASP A 148 5.23 -12.26 -5.31
N PRO A 149 5.37 -10.95 -5.06
CA PRO A 149 4.53 -10.07 -4.25
C PRO A 149 3.13 -9.88 -4.84
N PHE A 150 2.14 -9.63 -3.97
CA PHE A 150 0.76 -9.35 -4.37
C PHE A 150 0.30 -7.97 -3.84
N MET A 151 -0.08 -7.09 -4.76
CA MET A 151 -0.63 -5.76 -4.42
C MET A 151 -1.84 -5.44 -5.31
N VAL A 152 -2.86 -4.86 -4.69
CA VAL A 152 -4.01 -4.29 -5.40
C VAL A 152 -3.91 -2.78 -5.29
N VAL A 153 -3.97 -2.10 -6.43
CA VAL A 153 -4.11 -0.64 -6.52
C VAL A 153 -5.51 -0.37 -7.06
N ALA A 154 -6.44 -0.03 -6.16
CA ALA A 154 -7.81 0.27 -6.53
C ALA A 154 -8.00 1.78 -6.67
N THR A 155 -8.78 2.21 -7.65
CA THR A 155 -9.18 3.60 -7.81
C THR A 155 -10.68 3.74 -7.60
N GLN A 156 -11.10 4.86 -7.01
CA GLN A 156 -12.51 5.25 -6.98
C GLN A 156 -12.65 6.75 -7.23
N ASN A 157 -13.77 7.13 -7.84
CA ASN A 157 -14.13 8.52 -8.10
C ASN A 157 -15.21 8.95 -7.09
N PRO A 158 -14.94 9.92 -6.19
CA PRO A 158 -15.88 10.30 -5.15
C PRO A 158 -17.09 11.11 -5.66
N VAL A 159 -17.07 11.58 -6.91
CA VAL A 159 -18.08 12.52 -7.46
C VAL A 159 -19.18 11.82 -8.26
N GLU A 160 -19.05 10.52 -8.57
CA GLU A 160 -20.04 9.79 -9.38
C GLU A 160 -21.29 9.44 -8.57
N MET A 161 -22.40 10.12 -8.89
CA MET A 161 -23.66 10.06 -8.14
C MET A 161 -24.68 9.03 -8.65
N GLU A 162 -24.54 8.49 -9.86
CA GLU A 162 -25.46 7.50 -10.42
C GLU A 162 -24.79 6.15 -10.68
N GLY A 163 -25.43 5.06 -10.25
CA GLY A 163 -25.00 3.70 -10.55
C GLY A 163 -23.76 3.21 -9.79
N THR A 164 -23.38 3.88 -8.70
CA THR A 164 -22.23 3.49 -7.86
C THR A 164 -22.67 2.83 -6.55
N TYR A 165 -21.87 1.85 -6.12
CA TYR A 165 -21.93 1.16 -4.84
C TYR A 165 -20.69 1.57 -4.03
N PRO A 166 -20.82 2.54 -3.10
CA PRO A 166 -19.67 2.95 -2.29
C PRO A 166 -19.18 1.77 -1.45
N LEU A 167 -17.86 1.67 -1.29
CA LEU A 167 -17.27 0.64 -0.44
C LEU A 167 -17.71 0.86 1.01
N PRO A 168 -18.38 -0.12 1.65
CA PRO A 168 -18.64 -0.11 3.08
C PRO A 168 -17.34 0.07 3.87
N GLU A 169 -17.45 0.58 5.10
CA GLU A 169 -16.29 0.89 5.93
C GLU A 169 -15.45 -0.35 6.24
N ALA A 170 -16.11 -1.48 6.50
CA ALA A 170 -15.46 -2.77 6.69
C ALA A 170 -14.66 -3.24 5.45
N GLN A 171 -15.05 -2.78 4.26
CA GLN A 171 -14.34 -3.06 3.01
C GLN A 171 -13.16 -2.11 2.80
N ARG A 172 -13.35 -0.80 3.06
CA ARG A 172 -12.28 0.20 3.02
C ARG A 172 -11.16 -0.12 4.00
N ASP A 173 -11.47 -0.72 5.14
CA ASP A 173 -10.50 -1.15 6.16
C ASP A 173 -9.45 -2.14 5.62
N ARG A 174 -9.76 -2.86 4.53
CA ARG A 174 -8.82 -3.80 3.90
C ARG A 174 -7.70 -3.11 3.11
N PHE A 175 -7.90 -1.87 2.68
CA PHE A 175 -6.84 -1.06 2.08
C PHE A 175 -5.95 -0.49 3.17
N MET A 176 -4.63 -0.67 3.03
CA MET A 176 -3.64 -0.21 4.00
C MET A 176 -3.58 1.31 4.06
N ALA A 177 -3.52 1.94 2.89
CA ALA A 177 -3.46 3.38 2.77
C ALA A 177 -4.42 3.87 1.69
N ARG A 178 -4.89 5.10 1.87
CA ARG A 178 -5.63 5.84 0.89
C ARG A 178 -4.90 7.14 0.58
N ILE A 179 -4.65 7.39 -0.71
CA ILE A 179 -3.98 8.60 -1.20
C ILE A 179 -4.83 9.33 -2.24
N SER A 180 -4.54 10.61 -2.41
CA SER A 180 -4.95 11.43 -3.56
C SER A 180 -3.67 11.88 -4.27
N ILE A 181 -3.70 11.87 -5.60
CA ILE A 181 -2.59 12.34 -6.43
C ILE A 181 -2.75 13.85 -6.70
N GLY A 182 -3.98 14.31 -6.94
CA GLY A 182 -4.32 15.66 -7.35
C GLY A 182 -3.85 15.97 -8.77
N TYR A 183 -4.31 17.10 -9.33
CA TYR A 183 -3.86 17.55 -10.64
C TYR A 183 -2.33 17.74 -10.69
N PRO A 184 -1.69 17.48 -11.84
CA PRO A 184 -0.29 17.86 -12.05
C PRO A 184 -0.10 19.36 -11.83
N SER A 185 1.13 19.80 -11.56
CA SER A 185 1.43 21.24 -11.60
C SER A 185 1.31 21.73 -13.04
N PRO A 186 1.10 23.04 -13.27
CA PRO A 186 1.04 23.58 -14.63
C PRO A 186 2.26 23.21 -15.48
N GLU A 187 3.45 23.12 -14.88
CA GLU A 187 4.68 22.70 -15.56
C GLU A 187 4.63 21.23 -15.99
N ALA A 188 4.22 20.34 -15.08
CA ALA A 188 4.05 18.92 -15.40
C ALA A 188 2.91 18.71 -16.42
N GLU A 189 1.84 19.53 -16.36
CA GLU A 189 0.75 19.48 -17.34
C GLU A 189 1.22 19.92 -18.74
N LEU A 190 2.09 20.93 -18.83
CA LEU A 190 2.73 21.34 -20.09
C LEU A 190 3.65 20.25 -20.64
N GLU A 191 4.48 19.62 -19.81
CA GLU A 191 5.35 18.50 -20.22
C GLU A 191 4.51 17.29 -20.71
N MET A 192 3.39 17.01 -20.04
CA MET A 192 2.44 15.99 -20.49
C MET A 192 1.86 16.29 -21.88
N LEU A 193 1.64 17.56 -22.24
CA LEU A 193 1.19 17.95 -23.57
C LEU A 193 2.26 17.70 -24.64
N ASP A 194 3.55 17.88 -24.34
CA ASP A 194 4.63 17.58 -25.27
C ASP A 194 4.79 16.07 -25.51
N VAL A 195 4.60 15.27 -24.44
CA VAL A 195 4.65 13.81 -24.48
C VAL A 195 3.46 13.20 -25.22
N HIS A 196 2.22 13.70 -24.98
CA HIS A 196 1.01 13.16 -25.60
C HIS A 196 0.61 13.87 -26.92
N GLY A 197 1.17 15.06 -27.19
CA GLY A 197 0.87 15.91 -28.34
C GLY A 197 1.64 15.59 -29.62
N GLY A 198 2.49 14.55 -29.62
CA GLY A 198 3.11 14.00 -30.83
C GLY A 198 4.56 14.40 -31.10
N SER A 199 5.24 15.08 -30.17
CA SER A 199 6.66 15.43 -30.30
C SER A 199 7.62 14.31 -29.90
N SER A 200 7.15 13.33 -29.11
CA SER A 200 7.91 12.14 -28.74
C SER A 200 7.20 10.86 -29.23
N PRO A 201 7.84 9.97 -30.00
CA PRO A 201 7.20 8.80 -30.58
C PRO A 201 6.91 7.66 -29.58
N VAL A 202 7.41 7.75 -28.33
CA VAL A 202 7.26 6.69 -27.31
C VAL A 202 6.80 7.29 -25.97
N SER A 203 5.83 6.64 -25.34
CA SER A 203 5.37 7.00 -23.99
C SER A 203 6.49 6.70 -22.97
N PRO A 204 6.76 7.57 -21.98
CA PRO A 204 7.73 7.31 -20.91
C PRO A 204 7.50 5.99 -20.19
N LEU A 205 6.23 5.56 -20.13
CA LEU A 205 5.86 4.28 -19.57
C LEU A 205 6.33 3.11 -20.44
N ASP A 206 6.28 3.24 -21.78
CA ASP A 206 6.68 2.22 -22.76
C ASP A 206 8.18 2.07 -22.89
N ASP A 207 8.95 3.15 -22.70
CA ASP A 207 10.41 3.09 -22.63
C ASP A 207 10.94 2.62 -21.27
N LEU A 208 10.08 2.50 -20.26
CA LEU A 208 10.48 2.13 -18.90
C LEU A 208 11.00 0.69 -18.85
N GLN A 209 12.31 0.55 -18.63
CA GLN A 209 12.95 -0.75 -18.42
C GLN A 209 12.87 -1.16 -16.94
N PRO A 210 12.64 -2.44 -16.62
CA PRO A 210 12.69 -2.92 -15.25
C PRO A 210 14.05 -2.63 -14.60
N VAL A 211 14.01 -2.15 -13.36
CA VAL A 211 15.21 -1.86 -12.55
C VAL A 211 15.37 -2.80 -11.37
N ALA A 212 14.40 -3.68 -11.14
CA ALA A 212 14.40 -4.77 -10.17
C ALA A 212 13.47 -5.87 -10.67
N HIS A 213 13.52 -7.07 -10.08
CA HIS A 213 12.58 -8.15 -10.33
C HIS A 213 11.72 -8.44 -9.09
N ALA A 214 10.65 -9.21 -9.28
CA ALA A 214 9.77 -9.66 -8.20
C ALA A 214 10.51 -10.29 -7.02
N ASP A 215 11.55 -11.10 -7.29
CA ASP A 215 12.37 -11.73 -6.26
C ASP A 215 13.18 -10.72 -5.42
N ASP A 216 13.58 -9.60 -6.02
CA ASP A 216 14.25 -8.51 -5.30
C ASP A 216 13.26 -7.81 -4.35
N VAL A 217 12.01 -7.64 -4.79
CA VAL A 217 10.94 -7.09 -3.95
C VAL A 217 10.61 -8.04 -2.80
N ALA A 218 10.60 -9.36 -3.04
CA ALA A 218 10.42 -10.34 -1.97
C ALA A 218 11.53 -10.25 -0.91
N LYS A 219 12.80 -10.09 -1.32
CA LYS A 219 13.92 -9.85 -0.39
C LYS A 219 13.75 -8.54 0.39
N LEU A 220 13.26 -7.48 -0.26
CA LEU A 220 12.97 -6.20 0.39
C LEU A 220 11.88 -6.35 1.46
N ILE A 221 10.81 -7.09 1.15
CA ILE A 221 9.73 -7.38 2.09
C ILE A 221 10.26 -8.12 3.32
N GLU A 222 11.13 -9.12 3.14
CA GLU A 222 11.75 -9.84 4.27
C GLU A 222 12.61 -8.92 5.15
N ALA A 223 13.38 -8.02 4.55
CA ALA A 223 14.13 -7.05 5.32
C ALA A 223 13.23 -6.07 6.08
N VAL A 224 12.15 -5.59 5.46
CA VAL A 224 11.14 -4.76 6.13
C VAL A 224 10.52 -5.49 7.33
N ARG A 225 10.23 -6.79 7.20
CA ARG A 225 9.73 -7.61 8.31
C ARG A 225 10.71 -7.64 9.49
N SER A 226 12.02 -7.64 9.21
CA SER A 226 13.09 -7.66 10.22
C SER A 226 13.31 -6.33 10.96
N VAL A 227 12.81 -5.20 10.43
CA VAL A 227 12.95 -3.87 11.07
C VAL A 227 12.42 -3.91 12.50
N HIS A 228 13.23 -3.40 13.44
CA HIS A 228 12.89 -3.33 14.85
C HIS A 228 11.86 -2.23 15.14
N VAL A 229 10.92 -2.52 16.04
CA VAL A 229 9.96 -1.51 16.55
C VAL A 229 9.94 -1.64 18.06
N ALA A 230 10.47 -0.62 18.74
CA ALA A 230 10.51 -0.54 20.18
C ALA A 230 9.10 -0.50 20.78
N ASP A 231 8.94 -1.03 21.99
CA ASP A 231 7.64 -1.09 22.68
C ASP A 231 7.01 0.30 22.89
N THR A 232 7.83 1.35 23.01
CA THR A 232 7.38 2.74 23.07
C THR A 232 6.68 3.17 21.78
N VAL A 233 7.22 2.81 20.62
CA VAL A 233 6.62 3.11 19.30
C VAL A 233 5.35 2.26 19.09
N ARG A 234 5.37 0.99 19.53
CA ARG A 234 4.17 0.13 19.49
C ARG A 234 3.03 0.71 20.32
N ARG A 235 3.34 1.15 21.55
CA ARG A 235 2.37 1.80 22.44
C ARG A 235 1.85 3.09 21.83
N TYR A 236 2.73 3.93 21.28
CA TYR A 236 2.32 5.15 20.58
C TYR A 236 1.32 4.89 19.44
N ALA A 237 1.55 3.87 18.61
CA ALA A 237 0.60 3.49 17.56
C ALA A 237 -0.75 3.00 18.12
N VAL A 238 -0.76 2.29 19.25
CA VAL A 238 -1.98 1.88 19.96
C VAL A 238 -2.71 3.10 20.53
N ASP A 239 -1.98 4.05 21.12
CA ASP A 239 -2.53 5.26 21.72
C ASP A 239 -3.21 6.13 20.65
N LEU A 240 -2.57 6.32 19.49
CA LEU A 240 -3.17 7.02 18.35
C LEU A 240 -4.47 6.37 17.89
N VAL A 241 -4.47 5.06 17.69
CA VAL A 241 -5.68 4.34 17.24
C VAL A 241 -6.77 4.37 18.33
N THR A 242 -6.40 4.24 19.61
CA THR A 242 -7.34 4.33 20.73
C THR A 242 -7.96 5.73 20.83
N ALA A 243 -7.17 6.79 20.62
CA ALA A 243 -7.66 8.15 20.55
C ALA A 243 -8.73 8.32 19.46
N THR A 244 -8.59 7.67 18.29
CA THR A 244 -9.66 7.71 17.27
C THR A 244 -10.97 7.06 17.72
N ARG A 245 -10.92 6.05 18.60
CA ARG A 245 -12.13 5.36 19.10
C ARG A 245 -12.85 6.15 20.19
N ASN A 246 -12.13 7.00 20.90
CA ASN A 246 -12.64 7.81 21.99
C ASN A 246 -12.89 9.28 21.57
N HIS A 247 -12.63 9.64 20.32
CA HIS A 247 -12.77 11.00 19.83
C HIS A 247 -14.26 11.38 19.70
N PRO A 248 -14.73 12.49 20.29
CA PRO A 248 -16.15 12.86 20.32
C PRO A 248 -16.74 13.18 18.94
N GLU A 249 -15.90 13.59 17.99
CA GLU A 249 -16.32 13.87 16.61
C GLU A 249 -16.37 12.63 15.71
N LEU A 250 -16.04 11.44 16.22
CA LEU A 250 -16.05 10.19 15.46
C LEU A 250 -17.16 9.26 15.95
N ARG A 251 -18.04 8.85 15.03
CA ARG A 251 -19.02 7.78 15.25
C ARG A 251 -18.37 6.40 15.18
N LEU A 252 -17.31 6.27 14.37
CA LEU A 252 -16.51 5.05 14.23
C LEU A 252 -15.02 5.43 14.16
N GLY A 253 -14.24 4.89 15.10
CA GLY A 253 -12.79 4.99 15.12
C GLY A 253 -12.10 3.86 14.34
N ALA A 254 -10.78 3.90 14.25
CA ALA A 254 -10.00 2.93 13.50
C ALA A 254 -9.98 1.54 14.18
N SER A 255 -10.03 0.48 13.36
CA SER A 255 -10.04 -0.92 13.81
C SER A 255 -8.66 -1.37 14.35
N PRO A 256 -8.55 -2.52 15.04
CA PRO A 256 -7.24 -3.08 15.42
C PRO A 256 -6.34 -3.39 14.22
N ARG A 257 -6.92 -3.71 13.05
CA ARG A 257 -6.20 -3.89 11.79
C ARG A 257 -5.44 -2.63 11.40
N ALA A 258 -6.01 -1.45 11.63
CA ALA A 258 -5.34 -0.18 11.37
C ALA A 258 -4.02 -0.05 12.14
N THR A 259 -3.96 -0.50 13.41
CA THR A 259 -2.72 -0.51 14.20
C THR A 259 -1.66 -1.41 13.56
N LEU A 260 -2.04 -2.61 13.13
CA LEU A 260 -1.12 -3.55 12.48
C LEU A 260 -0.58 -3.00 11.17
N GLN A 261 -1.47 -2.44 10.33
CA GLN A 261 -1.10 -1.84 9.05
C GLN A 261 -0.23 -0.59 9.23
N LEU A 262 -0.52 0.25 10.22
CA LEU A 262 0.28 1.44 10.53
C LEU A 262 1.71 1.05 10.95
N LEU A 263 1.87 0.03 11.80
CA LEU A 263 3.20 -0.45 12.20
C LEU A 263 3.96 -1.12 11.05
N ARG A 264 3.29 -1.90 10.19
CA ARG A 264 3.93 -2.50 9.00
C ARG A 264 4.40 -1.42 8.03
N ALA A 265 3.56 -0.42 7.76
CA ALA A 265 3.93 0.71 6.92
C ALA A 265 5.07 1.54 7.55
N ALA A 266 5.08 1.75 8.87
CA ALA A 266 6.16 2.45 9.55
C ALA A 266 7.50 1.71 9.44
N LYS A 267 7.50 0.38 9.52
CA LYS A 267 8.68 -0.44 9.25
C LYS A 267 9.18 -0.26 7.81
N ALA A 268 8.28 -0.27 6.84
CA ALA A 268 8.63 -0.06 5.43
C ALA A 268 9.22 1.35 5.22
N THR A 269 8.63 2.40 5.81
CA THR A 269 9.17 3.77 5.77
C THR A 269 10.57 3.84 6.38
N ALA A 270 10.81 3.18 7.52
CA ALA A 270 12.12 3.14 8.15
C ALA A 270 13.17 2.45 7.28
N ALA A 271 12.83 1.29 6.70
CA ALA A 271 13.71 0.57 5.78
C ALA A 271 14.03 1.38 4.52
N LEU A 272 13.03 2.04 3.93
CA LEU A 272 13.22 2.95 2.78
C LEU A 272 14.12 4.14 3.11
N ALA A 273 14.19 4.53 4.39
CA ALA A 273 15.12 5.53 4.90
C ALA A 273 16.49 4.96 5.32
N GLY A 274 16.77 3.69 5.01
CA GLY A 274 18.02 3.01 5.37
C GLY A 274 18.19 2.70 6.85
N ARG A 275 17.10 2.65 7.63
CA ARG A 275 17.12 2.38 9.08
C ARG A 275 16.61 0.98 9.41
N GLU A 276 17.31 0.31 10.32
CA GLU A 276 16.92 -1.00 10.88
C GLU A 276 15.87 -0.89 12.01
N TYR A 277 15.43 0.32 12.35
CA TYR A 277 14.44 0.57 13.40
C TYR A 277 13.47 1.69 13.03
N ALA A 278 12.21 1.51 13.42
CA ALA A 278 11.16 2.52 13.24
C ALA A 278 11.18 3.56 14.37
N LEU A 279 10.91 4.81 14.00
CA LEU A 279 10.76 5.96 14.88
C LEU A 279 9.28 6.36 15.01
N PRO A 280 8.90 7.14 16.04
CA PRO A 280 7.56 7.72 16.13
C PRO A 280 7.19 8.53 14.88
N ASP A 281 8.13 9.26 14.30
CA ASP A 281 7.93 10.07 13.09
C ASP A 281 7.48 9.24 11.88
N ASP A 282 7.94 7.98 11.78
CA ASP A 282 7.49 7.04 10.74
C ASP A 282 5.99 6.76 10.88
N VAL A 283 5.53 6.56 12.11
CA VAL A 283 4.11 6.37 12.45
C VAL A 283 3.30 7.64 12.16
N GLN A 284 3.82 8.81 12.53
CA GLN A 284 3.12 10.08 12.34
C GLN A 284 2.93 10.42 10.86
N SER A 285 3.97 10.25 10.05
CA SER A 285 3.92 10.51 8.60
C SER A 285 2.87 9.66 7.88
N LEU A 286 2.53 8.50 8.44
CA LEU A 286 1.57 7.55 7.88
C LEU A 286 0.18 7.65 8.51
N ALA A 287 0.00 8.39 9.61
CA ALA A 287 -1.25 8.38 10.34
C ALA A 287 -2.44 8.87 9.49
N VAL A 288 -2.28 9.93 8.70
CA VAL A 288 -3.35 10.40 7.80
C VAL A 288 -3.64 9.39 6.68
N PRO A 289 -2.68 8.98 5.83
CA PRO A 289 -2.97 8.09 4.71
C PRO A 289 -3.43 6.70 5.17
N VAL A 290 -3.04 6.26 6.36
CA VAL A 290 -3.46 4.96 6.91
C VAL A 290 -4.76 5.09 7.68
N LEU A 291 -4.97 6.08 8.56
CA LEU A 291 -6.14 6.08 9.45
C LEU A 291 -7.38 6.75 8.87
N ALA A 292 -7.23 7.84 8.11
CA ALA A 292 -8.35 8.74 7.82
C ALA A 292 -9.53 8.07 7.08
N HIS A 293 -9.26 7.16 6.13
CA HIS A 293 -10.31 6.47 5.37
C HIS A 293 -11.08 5.41 6.16
N ARG A 294 -10.66 5.10 7.39
CA ARG A 294 -11.31 4.17 8.31
C ARG A 294 -12.23 4.85 9.31
N LEU A 295 -12.20 6.19 9.38
CA LEU A 295 -12.92 6.95 10.38
C LEU A 295 -14.25 7.44 9.80
N LEU A 296 -15.30 7.39 10.62
CA LEU A 296 -16.58 8.01 10.31
C LEU A 296 -16.84 9.19 11.24
N PRO A 297 -16.75 10.44 10.74
CA PRO A 297 -17.19 11.60 11.48
C PRO A 297 -18.67 11.51 11.87
N THR A 298 -19.04 12.11 12.99
CA THR A 298 -20.44 12.29 13.39
C THR A 298 -21.16 13.27 12.45
N ALA A 299 -22.50 13.24 12.43
CA ALA A 299 -23.28 14.20 11.65
C ALA A 299 -22.96 15.65 12.03
N GLN A 300 -22.72 15.93 13.32
CA GLN A 300 -22.33 17.26 13.79
C GLN A 300 -20.96 17.68 13.25
N ALA A 301 -19.97 16.77 13.25
CA ALA A 301 -18.66 17.03 12.67
C ALA A 301 -18.76 17.32 11.17
N GLN A 302 -19.59 16.55 10.44
CA GLN A 302 -19.86 16.78 9.01
C GLN A 302 -20.50 18.15 8.74
N LEU A 303 -21.49 18.56 9.55
CA LEU A 303 -22.09 19.90 9.46
C LEU A 303 -21.07 21.02 9.68
N ASN A 304 -20.13 20.79 10.60
CA ASN A 304 -19.01 21.69 10.88
C ASN A 304 -17.87 21.57 9.84
N ARG A 305 -18.05 20.79 8.76
CA ARG A 305 -17.06 20.53 7.71
C ARG A 305 -15.73 19.97 8.24
N ARG A 306 -15.78 19.24 9.35
CA ARG A 306 -14.64 18.54 9.92
C ARG A 306 -14.38 17.26 9.14
N THR A 307 -13.21 17.15 8.52
CA THR A 307 -12.82 15.95 7.77
C THR A 307 -12.09 14.95 8.67
N ALA A 308 -12.08 13.67 8.26
CA ALA A 308 -11.37 12.63 9.00
C ALA A 308 -9.86 12.92 9.11
N GLU A 309 -9.26 13.49 8.05
CA GLU A 309 -7.85 13.91 8.02
C GLU A 309 -7.57 15.00 9.06
N GLN A 310 -8.46 15.99 9.19
CA GLN A 310 -8.32 17.05 10.20
C GLN A 310 -8.38 16.48 11.61
N ILE A 311 -9.30 15.53 11.85
CA ILE A 311 -9.42 14.85 13.15
C ILE A 311 -8.16 14.02 13.45
N VAL A 312 -7.59 13.31 12.47
CA VAL A 312 -6.33 12.57 12.64
C VAL A 312 -5.18 13.51 12.98
N LEU A 313 -5.06 14.65 12.28
CA LEU A 313 -4.03 15.65 12.55
C LEU A 313 -4.18 16.27 13.95
N GLU A 314 -5.42 16.45 14.42
CA GLU A 314 -5.68 16.88 15.79
C GLU A 314 -5.25 15.83 16.81
N ILE A 315 -5.60 14.57 16.60
CA ILE A 315 -5.19 13.45 17.46
C ILE A 315 -3.66 13.37 17.53
N LEU A 316 -2.96 13.50 16.40
CA LEU A 316 -1.50 13.51 16.36
C LEU A 316 -0.89 14.60 17.23
N ARG A 317 -1.46 15.81 17.22
CA ARG A 317 -0.97 16.95 18.02
C ARG A 317 -1.16 16.75 19.52
N HIS A 318 -2.19 16.02 19.93
CA HIS A 318 -2.54 15.83 21.34
C HIS A 318 -2.02 14.52 21.94
N THR A 319 -1.64 13.54 21.11
CA THR A 319 -1.10 12.27 21.58
C THR A 319 0.38 12.43 21.92
N PRO A 320 0.80 12.23 23.19
CA PRO A 320 2.19 12.40 23.59
C PRO A 320 3.12 11.49 22.77
N VAL A 321 4.15 12.08 22.18
CA VAL A 321 5.21 11.32 21.50
C VAL A 321 6.11 10.71 22.57
N PRO A 322 6.43 9.41 22.51
CA PRO A 322 7.33 8.81 23.48
C PRO A 322 8.71 9.46 23.39
N GLU A 323 9.23 9.94 24.51
CA GLU A 323 10.61 10.37 24.60
C GLU A 323 11.53 9.18 24.32
N ALA A 324 12.57 9.39 23.51
CA ALA A 324 13.56 8.35 23.25
C ALA A 324 14.18 7.94 24.59
N ALA A 325 13.93 6.70 25.02
CA ALA A 325 14.61 6.14 26.19
C ALA A 325 16.10 6.03 25.85
N ALA A 326 16.88 7.05 26.21
CA ALA A 326 18.34 7.07 26.10
C ALA A 326 19.04 6.06 27.06
N GLN A 327 18.33 5.06 27.57
CA GLN A 327 18.82 4.12 28.58
C GLN A 327 18.30 2.71 28.30
N ALA A 328 19.15 1.87 27.70
CA ALA A 328 19.26 0.41 27.99
C ALA A 328 20.22 -0.38 27.08
N TRP A 329 21.03 0.24 26.22
CA TRP A 329 22.14 -0.46 25.54
C TRP A 329 23.49 -0.22 26.24
N ARG A 330 23.53 -0.46 27.56
CA ARG A 330 24.82 -0.72 28.24
C ARG A 330 25.05 -2.22 28.17
N GLU A 331 26.02 -2.65 27.36
CA GLU A 331 26.50 -4.03 27.29
C GLU A 331 26.76 -4.60 28.71
N PRO A 332 26.29 -5.82 29.02
CA PRO A 332 26.76 -6.58 30.16
C PRO A 332 27.83 -7.59 29.72
N TYR A 333 28.95 -7.12 29.16
CA TYR A 333 30.14 -7.95 29.02
C TYR A 333 31.36 -7.23 29.58
N GLY A 334 31.86 -7.80 30.68
CA GLY A 334 32.95 -7.26 31.46
C GLY A 334 34.29 -7.26 30.75
N ARG A 335 35.14 -6.34 31.20
CA ARG A 335 36.56 -6.63 31.40
C ARG A 335 36.92 -6.25 32.82
N SER A 336 37.02 -7.26 33.67
CA SER A 336 38.01 -7.26 34.75
C SER A 336 39.39 -7.17 34.10
N SER A 337 40.08 -6.07 34.31
CA SER A 337 41.52 -6.04 34.16
C SER A 337 42.11 -5.41 35.41
N ASP A 338 42.64 -6.31 36.25
CA ASP A 338 43.81 -6.12 37.10
C ASP A 338 44.58 -4.82 36.87
N ARG A 339 44.63 -4.01 37.92
CA ARG A 339 45.81 -3.23 38.34
C ARG A 339 45.87 -3.48 39.85
N GLY A 340 46.81 -4.22 40.41
CA GLY A 340 48.25 -4.05 40.22
C GLY A 340 48.72 -2.96 41.17
N LEU A 341 48.83 -3.30 42.46
CA LEU A 341 49.82 -2.82 43.44
C LEU A 341 49.85 -3.78 44.64
#